data_AF-A0A957EFD6-F1
#
_entry.id   AF-A0A957EFD6-F1
#
_cell.length_a   1.000
_cell.length_b   1.000
_cell.length_c   1.000
_cell.angle_alpha   90.00
_cell.angle_beta   90.00
_cell.angle_gamma   90.00
#
_symmetry.space_group_name_H-M   'P 1'
#
loop_
_entity.id
_entity.type
_entity.pdbx_description
1 polymer ?
#
loop_
_entity_poly.entity_id
_entity_poly.type
_entity_poly.pdbx_seq_one_letter_code
_entity_poly.pdbx_strand_id
1 'polypeptide(L)'
;MGPQLVAAGAIDAERFIQLYADGGRPLTTTQQQLIYAESDEPIVIDYHNARFVLNFFWALGLVNQNPILTKGPMMQQSGGDIGRFASTGGWTLGQHPATELYASQPLISLTPEQQTRLEQVAYNVYRPCCNNHTAFADCNHGMAMLGLLELLASQDVSVDEMFAVAKAVNGFWFPQQVVETAVFFKATMNLDYADVDPRMATGPEVFSG
;
A
#
# COMPACT_ATOMS: atom_id res chain seq x y z
N MET A 1 5.22 -1.61 14.18
CA MET A 1 3.90 -1.50 13.50
C MET A 1 2.95 -2.65 13.83
N GLY A 2 3.34 -3.93 13.69
CA GLY A 2 2.41 -5.06 13.89
C GLY A 2 1.59 -5.04 15.19
N PRO A 3 2.22 -4.89 16.38
CA PRO A 3 1.49 -4.83 17.65
C PRO A 3 0.44 -3.72 17.70
N GLN A 4 0.74 -2.57 17.09
CA GLN A 4 -0.18 -1.44 17.02
C GLN A 4 -1.38 -1.74 16.10
N LEU A 5 -1.16 -2.43 14.98
CA LEU A 5 -2.24 -2.85 14.08
C LEU A 5 -3.16 -3.91 14.73
N VAL A 6 -2.59 -4.79 15.55
CA VAL A 6 -3.39 -5.76 16.34
C VAL A 6 -4.16 -5.03 17.44
N ALA A 7 -3.53 -4.12 18.17
CA ALA A 7 -4.18 -3.34 19.23
C ALA A 7 -5.30 -2.43 18.69
N ALA A 8 -5.13 -1.88 17.49
CA ALA A 8 -6.14 -1.10 16.79
C ALA A 8 -7.30 -1.93 16.23
N GLY A 9 -7.23 -3.27 16.30
CA GLY A 9 -8.20 -4.17 15.69
C GLY A 9 -8.12 -4.24 14.16
N ALA A 10 -7.13 -3.57 13.54
CA ALA A 10 -6.91 -3.62 12.10
C ALA A 10 -6.51 -5.02 11.64
N ILE A 11 -5.75 -5.74 12.47
CA ILE A 11 -5.37 -7.13 12.27
C ILE A 11 -5.95 -8.00 13.41
N ASP A 12 -6.75 -8.98 13.04
CA ASP A 12 -7.03 -10.18 13.83
C ASP A 12 -5.87 -11.17 13.58
N ALA A 13 -4.96 -11.29 14.55
CA ALA A 13 -3.70 -12.00 14.35
C ALA A 13 -3.91 -13.49 14.00
N GLU A 14 -4.86 -14.16 14.64
CA GLU A 14 -5.16 -15.57 14.38
C GLU A 14 -5.71 -15.73 12.95
N ARG A 15 -6.70 -14.90 12.57
CA ARG A 15 -7.27 -14.94 11.23
C ARG A 15 -6.24 -14.59 10.15
N PHE A 16 -5.39 -13.60 10.43
CA PHE A 16 -4.36 -13.15 9.52
C PHE A 16 -3.34 -14.27 9.27
N ILE A 17 -2.87 -14.97 10.31
CA ILE A 17 -1.94 -16.10 10.16
C ILE A 17 -2.63 -17.29 9.45
N GLN A 18 -3.87 -17.61 9.84
CA GLN A 18 -4.63 -18.73 9.29
C GLN A 18 -4.85 -18.58 7.77
N LEU A 19 -5.08 -17.36 7.27
CA LEU A 19 -5.20 -17.07 5.83
C LEU A 19 -4.04 -17.65 5.01
N TYR A 20 -2.81 -17.55 5.52
CA TYR A 20 -1.61 -18.01 4.81
C TYR A 20 -1.43 -19.52 4.94
N ALA A 21 -1.78 -20.08 6.10
CA ALA A 21 -1.81 -21.51 6.31
C ALA A 21 -2.78 -22.20 5.34
N ASP A 22 -4.02 -21.70 5.26
CA ASP A 22 -5.06 -22.19 4.35
C ASP A 22 -4.70 -21.98 2.88
N GLY A 23 -3.98 -20.90 2.58
CA GLY A 23 -3.47 -20.58 1.24
C GLY A 23 -2.30 -21.44 0.78
N GLY A 24 -1.86 -22.44 1.56
CA GLY A 24 -0.77 -23.35 1.20
C GLY A 24 0.62 -22.72 1.24
N ARG A 25 0.76 -21.52 1.81
CA ARG A 25 2.04 -20.82 1.99
C ARG A 25 2.08 -20.18 3.38
N PRO A 26 2.24 -20.98 4.46
CA PRO A 26 2.24 -20.48 5.83
C PRO A 26 3.28 -19.39 6.05
N LEU A 27 2.99 -18.44 6.93
CA LEU A 27 3.95 -17.41 7.32
C LEU A 27 5.14 -18.05 8.04
N THR A 28 6.35 -17.57 7.75
CA THR A 28 7.56 -17.94 8.49
C THR A 28 7.46 -17.47 9.95
N THR A 29 8.25 -18.05 10.84
CA THR A 29 8.33 -17.62 12.25
C THR A 29 8.64 -16.12 12.36
N THR A 30 9.55 -15.61 11.53
CA THR A 30 9.89 -14.19 11.49
C THR A 30 8.69 -13.33 11.07
N GLN A 31 7.94 -13.74 10.03
CA GLN A 31 6.75 -13.00 9.60
C GLN A 31 5.64 -13.01 10.66
N GLN A 32 5.45 -14.12 11.38
CA GLN A 32 4.51 -14.17 12.50
C GLN A 32 4.96 -13.26 13.65
N GLN A 33 6.26 -13.24 13.96
CA GLN A 33 6.82 -12.35 14.98
C GLN A 33 6.58 -10.87 14.66
N LEU A 34 6.63 -10.46 13.38
CA LEU A 34 6.32 -9.08 12.97
C LEU A 34 4.90 -8.63 13.32
N ILE A 35 3.95 -9.56 13.57
CA ILE A 35 2.59 -9.26 14.01
C ILE A 35 2.55 -8.96 15.51
N TYR A 36 3.35 -9.67 16.31
CA TYR A 36 3.29 -9.65 17.77
C TYR A 36 4.38 -8.82 18.45
N ALA A 37 5.47 -8.52 17.75
CA ALA A 37 6.62 -7.81 18.30
C ALA A 37 6.97 -6.57 17.47
N GLU A 38 7.51 -5.57 18.16
CA GLU A 38 8.16 -4.44 17.52
C GLU A 38 9.49 -4.89 16.89
N SER A 39 9.87 -4.22 15.81
CA SER A 39 11.07 -4.54 15.05
C SER A 39 11.55 -3.29 14.33
N ASP A 40 12.85 -3.02 14.45
CA ASP A 40 13.55 -1.97 13.71
C ASP A 40 14.27 -2.53 12.47
N GLU A 41 14.16 -3.84 12.23
CA GLU A 41 14.72 -4.48 11.05
C GLU A 41 14.11 -3.93 9.76
N PRO A 42 14.91 -3.74 8.69
CA PRO A 42 14.41 -3.30 7.40
C PRO A 42 13.33 -4.24 6.85
N ILE A 43 12.31 -3.67 6.23
CA ILE A 43 11.31 -4.44 5.50
C ILE A 43 11.93 -4.92 4.19
N VAL A 44 12.19 -6.22 4.10
CA VAL A 44 12.66 -6.88 2.87
C VAL A 44 11.46 -7.45 2.13
N ILE A 45 11.29 -7.09 0.86
CA ILE A 45 10.19 -7.57 0.02
C ILE A 45 10.75 -8.48 -1.07
N ASP A 46 10.12 -9.63 -1.25
CA ASP A 46 10.41 -10.57 -2.32
C ASP A 46 9.11 -11.20 -2.88
N TYR A 47 9.26 -12.06 -3.88
CA TYR A 47 8.12 -12.78 -4.46
C TYR A 47 7.39 -13.70 -3.45
N HIS A 48 8.09 -14.23 -2.45
CA HIS A 48 7.51 -15.14 -1.47
C HIS A 48 6.65 -14.41 -0.44
N ASN A 49 6.99 -13.16 -0.11
CA ASN A 49 6.30 -12.37 0.92
C ASN A 49 5.43 -11.23 0.38
N ALA A 50 5.40 -10.97 -0.93
CA ALA A 50 4.64 -9.87 -1.54
C ALA A 50 3.19 -9.77 -1.06
N ARG A 51 2.48 -10.91 -0.93
CA ARG A 51 1.11 -10.97 -0.42
C ARG A 51 1.00 -10.60 1.06
N PHE A 52 1.96 -11.05 1.87
CA PHE A 52 2.05 -10.69 3.29
C PHE A 52 2.22 -9.18 3.45
N VAL A 53 3.19 -8.63 2.74
CA VAL A 53 3.51 -7.19 2.76
C VAL A 53 2.31 -6.37 2.28
N LEU A 54 1.64 -6.78 1.20
CA LEU A 54 0.42 -6.14 0.72
C LEU A 54 -0.65 -6.08 1.81
N ASN A 55 -1.00 -7.22 2.42
CA ASN A 55 -2.06 -7.27 3.41
C ASN A 55 -1.69 -6.50 4.69
N PHE A 56 -0.41 -6.53 5.09
CA PHE A 56 0.08 -5.78 6.24
C PHE A 56 -0.07 -4.27 6.01
N PHE A 57 0.38 -3.77 4.86
CA PHE A 57 0.26 -2.36 4.52
C PHE A 57 -1.17 -1.94 4.18
N TRP A 58 -2.01 -2.86 3.70
CA TRP A 58 -3.44 -2.61 3.55
C TRP A 58 -4.06 -2.35 4.93
N ALA A 59 -3.76 -3.16 5.95
CA ALA A 59 -4.22 -2.92 7.31
C ALA A 59 -3.76 -1.55 7.83
N LEU A 60 -2.48 -1.21 7.62
CA LEU A 60 -1.92 0.08 8.04
C LEU A 60 -2.61 1.26 7.35
N GLY A 61 -2.67 1.25 6.01
CA GLY A 61 -3.31 2.33 5.26
C GLY A 61 -4.79 2.46 5.60
N LEU A 62 -5.50 1.35 5.82
CA LEU A 62 -6.91 1.38 6.19
C LEU A 62 -7.14 2.09 7.54
N VAL A 63 -6.34 1.76 8.55
CA VAL A 63 -6.60 2.20 9.93
C VAL A 63 -5.96 3.55 10.25
N ASN A 64 -4.86 3.89 9.57
CA ASN A 64 -4.11 5.10 9.88
C ASN A 64 -4.92 6.36 9.50
N GLN A 65 -5.01 7.30 10.44
CA GLN A 65 -5.73 8.54 10.23
C GLN A 65 -4.92 9.49 9.36
N ASN A 66 -5.38 9.76 8.14
CA ASN A 66 -4.76 10.70 7.22
C ASN A 66 -5.79 11.59 6.49
N PRO A 67 -5.48 12.87 6.21
CA PRO A 67 -6.31 13.74 5.37
C PRO A 67 -6.65 13.17 3.99
N ILE A 68 -5.78 12.35 3.39
CA ILE A 68 -6.05 11.67 2.11
C ILE A 68 -7.32 10.80 2.20
N LEU A 69 -7.52 10.09 3.31
CA LEU A 69 -8.69 9.23 3.52
C LEU A 69 -9.93 9.98 3.97
N THR A 70 -9.77 11.06 4.73
CA THR A 70 -10.90 11.79 5.33
C THR A 70 -11.41 12.94 4.45
N LYS A 71 -10.58 13.45 3.52
CA LYS A 71 -10.90 14.60 2.65
C LYS A 71 -10.60 14.35 1.17
N GLY A 72 -9.82 13.32 0.84
CA GLY A 72 -9.39 13.03 -0.53
C GLY A 72 -10.45 12.32 -1.38
N PRO A 73 -10.05 11.86 -2.59
CA PRO A 73 -10.97 11.38 -3.61
C PRO A 73 -11.86 10.21 -3.17
N MET A 74 -11.37 9.31 -2.33
CA MET A 74 -12.17 8.20 -1.84
C MET A 74 -13.40 8.69 -1.06
N MET A 75 -13.21 9.66 -0.15
CA MET A 75 -14.31 10.25 0.60
C MET A 75 -15.24 11.05 -0.32
N GLN A 76 -14.67 11.87 -1.22
CA GLN A 76 -15.44 12.70 -2.17
C GLN A 76 -16.31 11.85 -3.10
N GLN A 77 -15.81 10.71 -3.55
CA GLN A 77 -16.54 9.84 -4.47
C GLN A 77 -17.46 8.86 -3.76
N SER A 78 -17.26 8.57 -2.46
CA SER A 78 -18.01 7.55 -1.70
C SER A 78 -19.53 7.74 -1.70
N GLY A 79 -20.01 8.99 -1.81
CA GLY A 79 -21.43 9.30 -1.58
C GLY A 79 -21.89 8.98 -0.16
N GLY A 80 -20.98 8.93 0.81
CA GLY A 80 -21.24 8.55 2.20
C GLY A 80 -21.13 7.05 2.49
N ASP A 81 -20.96 6.22 1.46
CA ASP A 81 -20.75 4.78 1.61
C ASP A 81 -19.32 4.41 1.22
N ILE A 82 -18.40 4.49 2.18
CA ILE A 82 -17.03 4.02 1.97
C ILE A 82 -16.95 2.50 1.87
N GLY A 83 -17.93 1.73 2.36
CA GLY A 83 -17.90 0.27 2.40
C GLY A 83 -17.99 -0.40 1.03
N ARG A 84 -18.49 0.31 0.03
CA ARG A 84 -18.61 -0.17 -1.35
C ARG A 84 -17.26 -0.37 -2.08
N PHE A 85 -16.18 0.25 -1.60
CA PHE A 85 -14.87 0.15 -2.24
C PHE A 85 -14.18 -1.16 -1.89
N ALA A 86 -13.33 -1.68 -2.79
CA ALA A 86 -12.64 -2.95 -2.56
C ALA A 86 -11.67 -2.89 -1.37
N SER A 87 -11.08 -1.71 -1.10
CA SER A 87 -10.17 -1.49 0.04
C SER A 87 -10.85 -1.56 1.41
N THR A 88 -12.17 -1.41 1.49
CA THR A 88 -12.94 -1.44 2.73
C THR A 88 -13.85 -2.67 2.74
N GLY A 89 -14.76 -2.82 1.77
CA GLY A 89 -15.66 -3.96 1.67
C GLY A 89 -14.94 -5.30 1.48
N GLY A 90 -13.71 -5.30 0.95
CA GLY A 90 -12.88 -6.49 0.83
C GLY A 90 -12.04 -6.82 2.07
N TRP A 91 -11.94 -5.93 3.05
CA TRP A 91 -11.11 -6.16 4.23
C TRP A 91 -11.85 -6.98 5.29
N THR A 92 -11.42 -8.22 5.46
CA THR A 92 -12.04 -9.20 6.39
C THR A 92 -11.06 -9.72 7.44
N LEU A 93 -9.83 -9.21 7.45
CA LEU A 93 -8.75 -9.67 8.34
C LEU A 93 -8.65 -8.85 9.64
N GLY A 94 -9.57 -7.91 9.87
CA GLY A 94 -9.67 -7.13 11.10
C GLY A 94 -10.62 -7.74 12.13
N GLN A 95 -10.54 -7.22 13.36
CA GLN A 95 -11.44 -7.56 14.48
C GLN A 95 -12.79 -6.84 14.36
N HIS A 96 -12.83 -5.73 13.62
CA HIS A 96 -14.02 -4.91 13.36
C HIS A 96 -14.26 -4.77 11.85
N PRO A 97 -15.50 -4.42 11.43
CA PRO A 97 -15.77 -4.04 10.05
C PRO A 97 -14.83 -2.92 9.57
N ALA A 98 -14.41 -3.00 8.31
CA ALA A 98 -13.46 -2.03 7.75
C ALA A 98 -13.95 -0.57 7.83
N THR A 99 -15.26 -0.35 7.80
CA THR A 99 -15.88 0.98 7.94
C THR A 99 -15.70 1.58 9.33
N GLU A 100 -15.54 0.75 10.37
CA GLU A 100 -15.21 1.20 11.73
C GLU A 100 -13.71 1.43 11.90
N LEU A 101 -12.89 0.67 11.16
CA LEU A 101 -11.42 0.81 11.18
C LEU A 101 -10.94 2.01 10.36
N TYR A 102 -11.67 2.41 9.32
CA TYR A 102 -11.27 3.40 8.34
C TYR A 102 -10.80 4.73 8.97
N ALA A 103 -9.53 5.06 8.80
CA ALA A 103 -8.88 6.28 9.31
C ALA A 103 -9.15 6.56 10.82
N SER A 104 -9.31 5.49 11.61
CA SER A 104 -9.77 5.55 13.00
C SER A 104 -8.66 5.81 14.03
N GLN A 105 -7.40 5.54 13.69
CA GLN A 105 -6.28 5.62 14.62
C GLN A 105 -5.13 6.46 14.06
N PRO A 106 -4.57 7.41 14.82
CA PRO A 106 -3.42 8.21 14.39
C PRO A 106 -2.10 7.44 14.63
N LEU A 107 -1.93 6.28 13.99
CA LEU A 107 -0.74 5.43 14.18
C LEU A 107 0.53 6.12 13.69
N ILE A 108 0.44 6.83 12.57
CA ILE A 108 1.53 7.61 11.97
C ILE A 108 1.06 9.04 11.83
N SER A 109 1.68 9.94 12.60
CA SER A 109 1.44 11.39 12.51
C SER A 109 2.54 12.05 11.69
N LEU A 110 2.15 12.78 10.63
CA LEU A 110 3.08 13.46 9.73
C LEU A 110 3.14 14.96 10.03
N THR A 111 4.33 15.57 9.89
CA THR A 111 4.44 17.03 9.82
C THR A 111 3.82 17.57 8.52
N PRO A 112 3.52 18.89 8.41
CA PRO A 112 3.03 19.47 7.17
C PRO A 112 3.94 19.20 5.96
N GLU A 113 5.26 19.23 6.16
CA GLU A 113 6.24 18.95 5.11
C GLU A 113 6.21 17.47 4.70
N GLN A 114 6.12 16.55 5.67
CA GLN A 114 5.99 15.11 5.40
C GLN A 114 4.69 14.80 4.66
N GLN A 115 3.57 15.39 5.08
CA GLN A 115 2.27 15.26 4.42
C GLN A 115 2.32 15.80 2.98
N THR A 116 2.98 16.93 2.75
CA THR A 116 3.14 17.50 1.41
C THR A 116 3.89 16.53 0.48
N ARG A 117 4.97 15.90 0.98
CA ARG A 117 5.71 14.89 0.19
C ARG A 117 4.87 13.64 -0.08
N LEU A 118 4.14 13.15 0.93
CA LEU A 118 3.20 12.03 0.78
C LEU A 118 2.18 12.32 -0.32
N GLU A 119 1.51 13.46 -0.27
CA GLU A 119 0.50 13.84 -1.25
C GLU A 119 1.09 13.93 -2.66
N GLN A 120 2.27 14.55 -2.81
CA GLN A 120 2.93 14.64 -4.10
C GLN A 120 3.13 13.26 -4.75
N VAL A 121 3.50 12.25 -3.99
CA VAL A 121 3.69 10.88 -4.51
C VAL A 121 2.35 10.17 -4.69
N ALA A 122 1.47 10.23 -3.69
CA ALA A 122 0.20 9.49 -3.68
C ALA A 122 -0.75 9.93 -4.83
N TYR A 123 -0.69 11.19 -5.27
CA TYR A 123 -1.46 11.66 -6.43
C TYR A 123 -0.85 11.30 -7.79
N ASN A 124 0.37 10.73 -7.82
CA ASN A 124 1.11 10.47 -9.06
C ASN A 124 1.60 9.01 -9.21
N VAL A 125 1.42 8.17 -8.19
CA VAL A 125 1.61 6.71 -8.29
C VAL A 125 0.27 6.05 -8.61
N TYR A 126 0.16 5.50 -9.82
CA TYR A 126 -1.00 4.77 -10.33
C TYR A 126 -0.84 3.26 -10.16
N ARG A 127 -1.96 2.55 -10.39
CA ARG A 127 -2.04 1.09 -10.38
C ARG A 127 -2.99 0.60 -11.48
N PRO A 128 -2.67 -0.52 -12.14
CA PRO A 128 -3.39 -0.97 -13.32
C PRO A 128 -4.76 -1.62 -13.00
N CYS A 129 -5.00 -2.01 -11.75
CA CYS A 129 -6.23 -2.70 -11.38
C CYS A 129 -7.47 -1.80 -11.33
N CYS A 130 -7.29 -0.49 -11.11
CA CYS A 130 -8.40 0.46 -10.92
C CYS A 130 -8.21 1.79 -11.66
N ASN A 131 -7.07 1.97 -12.34
CA ASN A 131 -6.71 3.16 -13.12
C ASN A 131 -6.71 4.48 -12.33
N ASN A 132 -6.57 4.37 -11.01
CA ASN A 132 -6.60 5.48 -10.08
C ASN A 132 -5.23 5.66 -9.43
N HIS A 133 -4.91 6.90 -9.08
CA HIS A 133 -3.73 7.20 -8.27
C HIS A 133 -3.92 6.71 -6.82
N THR A 134 -2.83 6.55 -6.09
CA THR A 134 -2.79 6.01 -4.72
C THR A 134 -3.64 6.81 -3.72
N ALA A 135 -3.69 8.14 -3.85
CA ALA A 135 -4.53 8.98 -3.00
C ALA A 135 -6.05 8.72 -3.17
N PHE A 136 -6.47 8.02 -4.23
CA PHE A 136 -7.80 7.42 -4.29
C PHE A 136 -7.69 5.94 -3.93
N ALA A 137 -7.53 5.61 -2.64
CA ALA A 137 -7.28 4.25 -2.15
C ALA A 137 -8.49 3.30 -2.21
N ASP A 138 -9.13 3.13 -3.37
CA ASP A 138 -10.36 2.35 -3.59
C ASP A 138 -10.19 0.82 -3.63
N CYS A 139 -8.95 0.33 -3.68
CA CYS A 139 -8.64 -1.10 -3.70
C CYS A 139 -7.51 -1.45 -2.72
N ASN A 140 -7.34 -2.73 -2.45
CA ASN A 140 -6.31 -3.26 -1.56
C ASN A 140 -4.90 -2.75 -1.91
N HIS A 141 -4.53 -2.72 -3.19
CA HIS A 141 -3.22 -2.22 -3.62
C HIS A 141 -3.05 -0.71 -3.41
N GLY A 142 -4.10 0.07 -3.66
CA GLY A 142 -4.08 1.52 -3.42
C GLY A 142 -3.94 1.84 -1.93
N MET A 143 -4.72 1.15 -1.09
CA MET A 143 -4.66 1.30 0.36
C MET A 143 -3.31 0.82 0.93
N ALA A 144 -2.77 -0.29 0.41
CA ALA A 144 -1.44 -0.77 0.80
C ALA A 144 -0.32 0.19 0.38
N MET A 145 -0.35 0.71 -0.86
CA MET A 145 0.62 1.70 -1.30
C MET A 145 0.53 2.97 -0.44
N LEU A 146 -0.68 3.41 -0.08
CA LEU A 146 -0.86 4.56 0.81
C LEU A 146 -0.21 4.31 2.19
N GLY A 147 -0.51 3.18 2.84
CA GLY A 147 0.09 2.85 4.14
C GLY A 147 1.62 2.74 4.10
N LEU A 148 2.19 2.23 3.00
CA LEU A 148 3.63 2.21 2.78
C LEU A 148 4.21 3.63 2.64
N LEU A 149 3.60 4.48 1.82
CA LEU A 149 4.06 5.86 1.61
C LEU A 149 3.93 6.71 2.88
N GLU A 150 2.90 6.48 3.70
CA GLU A 150 2.76 7.13 5.02
C GLU A 150 3.93 6.78 5.95
N LEU A 151 4.31 5.50 6.00
CA LEU A 151 5.46 5.05 6.76
C LEU A 151 6.77 5.68 6.25
N LEU A 152 6.99 5.69 4.94
CA LEU A 152 8.18 6.32 4.35
C LEU A 152 8.23 7.82 4.62
N ALA A 153 7.10 8.52 4.48
CA ALA A 153 7.01 9.95 4.75
C ALA A 153 7.37 10.28 6.21
N SER A 154 6.92 9.46 7.18
CA SER A 154 7.26 9.64 8.60
C SER A 154 8.75 9.46 8.92
N GLN A 155 9.47 8.73 8.07
CA GLN A 155 10.91 8.51 8.17
C GLN A 155 11.72 9.56 7.39
N ASP A 156 11.07 10.65 6.97
CA ASP A 156 11.65 11.72 6.17
C ASP A 156 12.24 11.29 4.81
N VAL A 157 11.77 10.17 4.27
CA VAL A 157 12.15 9.71 2.93
C VAL A 157 11.78 10.78 1.89
N SER A 158 12.66 10.98 0.92
CA SER A 158 12.47 11.99 -0.12
C SER A 158 11.39 11.59 -1.13
N VAL A 159 10.86 12.56 -1.87
CA VAL A 159 9.86 12.31 -2.93
C VAL A 159 10.42 11.35 -3.99
N ASP A 160 11.68 11.54 -4.40
CA ASP A 160 12.34 10.69 -5.40
C ASP A 160 12.46 9.25 -4.93
N GLU A 161 12.89 9.03 -3.69
CA GLU A 161 13.00 7.70 -3.09
C GLU A 161 11.63 7.05 -2.91
N MET A 162 10.59 7.80 -2.53
CA MET A 162 9.23 7.27 -2.43
C MET A 162 8.70 6.78 -3.79
N PHE A 163 8.96 7.49 -4.89
CA PHE A 163 8.63 6.97 -6.23
C PHE A 163 9.46 5.73 -6.57
N ALA A 164 10.76 5.72 -6.25
CA ALA A 164 11.61 4.56 -6.50
C ALA A 164 11.13 3.31 -5.74
N VAL A 165 10.73 3.47 -4.47
CA VAL A 165 10.12 2.41 -3.67
C VAL A 165 8.78 1.97 -4.27
N ALA A 166 7.91 2.91 -4.67
CA ALA A 166 6.64 2.58 -5.30
C ALA A 166 6.83 1.76 -6.60
N LYS A 167 7.79 2.15 -7.46
CA LYS A 167 8.18 1.38 -8.66
C LYS A 167 8.64 -0.03 -8.30
N ALA A 168 9.52 -0.16 -7.32
CA ALA A 168 10.06 -1.46 -6.89
C ALA A 168 8.95 -2.37 -6.32
N VAL A 169 8.09 -1.84 -5.46
CA VAL A 169 6.99 -2.59 -4.84
C VAL A 169 5.93 -3.00 -5.87
N ASN A 170 5.62 -2.13 -6.83
CA ASN A 170 4.77 -2.48 -7.96
C ASN A 170 5.36 -3.63 -8.80
N GLY A 171 6.69 -3.78 -8.86
CA GLY A 171 7.38 -4.95 -9.42
C GLY A 171 6.92 -6.28 -8.82
N PHE A 172 6.59 -6.30 -7.53
CA PHE A 172 6.13 -7.48 -6.82
C PHE A 172 4.61 -7.63 -6.82
N TRP A 173 3.87 -6.51 -6.76
CA TRP A 173 2.40 -6.52 -6.70
C TRP A 173 1.75 -6.66 -8.08
N PHE A 174 2.40 -6.18 -9.13
CA PHE A 174 1.90 -6.21 -10.51
C PHE A 174 3.00 -6.70 -11.49
N PRO A 175 3.54 -7.92 -11.29
CA PRO A 175 4.69 -8.39 -12.08
C PRO A 175 4.39 -8.44 -13.58
N GLN A 176 3.17 -8.77 -13.98
CA GLN A 176 2.77 -8.78 -15.39
C GLN A 176 2.77 -7.36 -15.98
N GLN A 177 2.14 -6.39 -15.32
CA GLN A 177 2.15 -5.00 -15.78
C GLN A 177 3.58 -4.48 -15.94
N VAL A 178 4.46 -4.79 -14.97
CA VAL A 178 5.87 -4.37 -15.03
C VAL A 178 6.59 -4.95 -16.24
N VAL A 179 6.33 -6.21 -16.61
CA VAL A 179 6.88 -6.81 -17.85
C VAL A 179 6.36 -6.09 -19.09
N GLU A 180 5.08 -5.78 -19.16
CA GLU A 180 4.47 -5.07 -20.28
C GLU A 180 5.04 -3.66 -20.43
N THR A 181 5.14 -2.92 -19.32
CA THR A 181 5.77 -1.60 -19.25
C THR A 181 7.25 -1.66 -19.63
N ALA A 182 7.99 -2.70 -19.21
CA ALA A 182 9.39 -2.88 -19.58
C ALA A 182 9.56 -3.08 -21.09
N VAL A 183 8.72 -3.90 -21.71
CA VAL A 183 8.70 -4.11 -23.17
C VAL A 183 8.39 -2.80 -23.89
N PHE A 184 7.40 -2.02 -23.40
CA PHE A 184 7.05 -0.73 -23.97
C PHE A 184 8.24 0.25 -23.96
N PHE A 185 8.88 0.47 -22.81
CA PHE A 185 10.00 1.40 -22.72
C PHE A 185 11.21 0.96 -23.54
N LYS A 186 11.48 -0.35 -23.58
CA LYS A 186 12.56 -0.87 -24.41
C LYS A 186 12.30 -0.63 -25.90
N ALA A 187 11.07 -0.86 -26.36
CA ALA A 187 10.71 -0.74 -27.77
C ALA A 187 10.60 0.71 -28.24
N THR A 188 10.10 1.63 -27.39
CA THR A 188 9.77 3.01 -27.78
C THR A 188 10.85 4.02 -27.44
N MET A 189 11.62 3.78 -26.38
CA MET A 189 12.62 4.72 -25.84
C MET A 189 14.02 4.12 -25.73
N ASN A 190 14.19 2.83 -26.06
CA ASN A 190 15.44 2.08 -25.85
C ASN A 190 15.98 2.15 -24.41
N LEU A 191 15.07 2.22 -23.43
CA LEU A 191 15.39 2.21 -22.00
C LEU A 191 15.10 0.83 -21.40
N ASP A 192 16.05 0.29 -20.64
CA ASP A 192 15.78 -0.87 -19.79
C ASP A 192 14.95 -0.45 -18.58
N TYR A 193 14.04 -1.31 -18.11
CA TYR A 193 13.09 -0.93 -17.05
C TYR A 193 13.78 -0.42 -15.77
N ALA A 194 14.97 -0.94 -15.46
CA ALA A 194 15.77 -0.47 -14.33
C ALA A 194 16.08 1.03 -14.42
N ASP A 195 16.32 1.55 -15.63
CA ASP A 195 16.76 2.92 -15.89
C ASP A 195 15.60 3.90 -16.14
N VAL A 196 14.36 3.40 -16.25
CA VAL A 196 13.17 4.25 -16.42
C VAL A 196 12.93 5.10 -15.17
N ASP A 197 12.69 6.40 -15.36
CA ASP A 197 12.33 7.30 -14.27
C ASP A 197 11.13 6.74 -13.47
N PRO A 198 11.23 6.63 -12.13
CA PRO A 198 10.15 6.07 -11.33
C PRO A 198 8.77 6.72 -11.48
N ARG A 199 8.70 8.04 -11.72
CA ARG A 199 7.43 8.74 -11.95
C ARG A 199 6.80 8.33 -13.26
N MET A 200 7.61 8.16 -14.30
CA MET A 200 7.16 7.61 -15.58
C MET A 200 6.70 6.16 -15.42
N ALA A 201 7.46 5.34 -14.68
CA ALA A 201 7.18 3.92 -14.52
C ALA A 201 5.90 3.63 -13.71
N THR A 202 5.51 4.54 -12.81
CA THR A 202 4.29 4.43 -12.00
C THR A 202 3.18 5.39 -12.44
N GLY A 203 3.40 6.14 -13.52
CA GLY A 203 2.47 7.15 -14.01
C GLY A 203 1.25 6.56 -14.72
N PRO A 204 0.21 7.37 -14.95
CA PRO A 204 -1.02 6.93 -15.61
C PRO A 204 -0.77 6.43 -17.04
N GLU A 205 0.24 6.93 -17.72
CA GLU A 205 0.48 6.62 -19.14
C GLU A 205 0.81 5.15 -19.40
N VAL A 206 1.41 4.47 -18.42
CA VAL A 206 1.91 3.08 -18.57
C VAL A 206 1.50 2.17 -17.42
N PHE A 207 0.96 2.74 -16.34
CA PHE A 207 0.56 2.03 -15.12
C PHE A 207 -0.90 2.31 -14.74
N SER A 208 -1.70 2.70 -15.73
CA SER A 208 -3.16 2.63 -15.74
C SER A 208 -3.62 1.96 -17.04
N GLY A 209 -4.66 1.13 -16.98
CA GLY A 209 -5.23 0.38 -18.11
C GLY A 209 -6.26 1.14 -18.93
#